data_AF-A0A928KR72-F1
#
_entry.id   AF-A0A928KR72-F1
#
_cell.length_a   1.000
_cell.length_b   1.000
_cell.length_c   1.000
_cell.angle_alpha   90.00
_cell.angle_beta   90.00
_cell.angle_gamma   90.00
#
_symmetry.space_group_name_H-M   'P 1'
#
loop_
_entity.id
_entity.type
_entity.pdbx_description
1 polymer ?
#
loop_
_entity_poly.entity_id
_entity_poly.type
_entity_poly.pdbx_seq_one_letter_code
_entity_poly.pdbx_strand_id
1 'polypeptide(L)'
;MSKKKAAFLILTISYFLLTVCDLLLTFIATPDLELEGNPLVRGFGMDWFGLIAVNILTYTLYFVMAYYSYIKYKSPKSAETQDVRRYLSDITYGDPEKVNIGMWRLPKYWSPQVACLCFAVSTAMPIARLVIVFEWYFILKGIEASLFFSIVAVFPMGRIDFFIALFLAWGLTFVWIYSEFHANRDAVLKEKE
;
A
#
# COMPACT_ATOMS: atom_id res chain seq x y z
N MET A 1 8.70 -22.03 0.48
CA MET A 1 7.74 -21.03 -0.05
C MET A 1 8.50 -19.94 -0.79
N SER A 2 8.08 -19.53 -2.00
CA SER A 2 8.77 -18.43 -2.71
C SER A 2 8.68 -17.11 -1.92
N LYS A 3 9.71 -16.25 -1.98
CA LYS A 3 9.73 -14.97 -1.26
C LYS A 3 8.46 -14.11 -1.48
N LYS A 4 7.96 -14.04 -2.73
CA LYS A 4 6.72 -13.29 -3.04
C LYS A 4 5.47 -13.86 -2.35
N LYS A 5 5.33 -15.19 -2.29
CA LYS A 5 4.25 -15.88 -1.52
C LYS A 5 4.34 -15.61 -0.02
N ALA A 6 5.56 -15.59 0.53
CA ALA A 6 5.77 -15.27 1.95
C ALA A 6 5.34 -13.83 2.25
N ALA A 7 5.78 -12.87 1.42
CA ALA A 7 5.40 -11.46 1.54
C ALA A 7 3.88 -11.28 1.45
N PHE A 8 3.23 -11.93 0.48
CA PHE A 8 1.77 -11.91 0.34
C PHE A 8 1.05 -12.37 1.62
N LEU A 9 1.45 -13.51 2.19
CA LEU A 9 0.83 -14.03 3.41
C LEU A 9 1.06 -13.11 4.61
N ILE A 10 2.31 -12.66 4.81
CA ILE A 10 2.65 -11.76 5.92
C ILE A 10 1.83 -10.49 5.83
N LEU A 11 1.85 -9.81 4.68
CA LEU A 11 1.14 -8.55 4.47
C LEU A 11 -0.38 -8.71 4.67
N THR A 12 -0.96 -9.79 4.12
CA THR A 12 -2.40 -10.07 4.24
C THR A 12 -2.84 -10.39 5.66
N ILE A 13 -2.07 -11.22 6.38
CA ILE A 13 -2.35 -11.57 7.77
C ILE A 13 -2.13 -10.35 8.67
N SER A 14 -1.04 -9.63 8.50
CA SER A 14 -0.77 -8.41 9.27
C SER A 14 -1.85 -7.35 9.07
N TYR A 15 -2.28 -7.10 7.83
CA TYR A 15 -3.34 -6.12 7.57
C TYR A 15 -4.68 -6.54 8.19
N PHE A 16 -5.02 -7.84 8.12
CA PHE A 16 -6.21 -8.37 8.76
C PHE A 16 -6.17 -8.17 10.28
N LEU A 17 -5.09 -8.60 10.92
CA LEU A 17 -4.92 -8.48 12.37
C LEU A 17 -4.96 -7.03 12.82
N LEU A 18 -4.29 -6.12 12.10
CA LEU A 18 -4.32 -4.71 12.41
C LEU A 18 -5.72 -4.10 12.25
N THR A 19 -6.49 -4.54 11.24
CA THR A 19 -7.88 -4.09 11.06
C THR A 19 -8.78 -4.56 12.19
N VAL A 20 -8.61 -5.81 12.65
CA VAL A 20 -9.34 -6.32 13.81
C VAL A 20 -8.95 -5.57 15.08
N CYS A 21 -7.64 -5.35 15.31
CA CYS A 21 -7.17 -4.58 16.46
C CYS A 21 -7.71 -3.14 16.45
N ASP A 22 -7.66 -2.46 15.31
CA ASP A 22 -8.21 -1.11 15.11
C ASP A 22 -9.68 -1.04 15.53
N LEU A 23 -10.52 -1.93 14.98
CA LEU A 23 -11.94 -2.02 15.34
C LEU A 23 -12.18 -2.33 16.82
N LEU A 24 -11.42 -3.26 17.39
CA LEU A 24 -11.57 -3.63 18.81
C LEU A 24 -11.17 -2.48 19.74
N LEU A 25 -10.05 -1.82 19.47
CA LEU A 25 -9.60 -0.70 20.30
C LEU A 25 -10.55 0.49 20.16
N THR A 26 -11.06 0.77 18.95
CA THR A 26 -12.10 1.77 18.73
C THR A 26 -13.34 1.44 19.55
N PHE A 27 -13.80 0.19 19.55
CA PHE A 27 -14.99 -0.22 20.29
C PHE A 27 -14.82 -0.06 21.80
N ILE A 28 -13.62 -0.32 22.32
CA ILE A 28 -13.31 -0.12 23.74
C ILE A 28 -13.22 1.38 24.09
N ALA A 29 -12.64 2.19 23.21
CA ALA A 29 -12.38 3.60 23.46
C ALA A 29 -13.63 4.48 23.29
N THR A 30 -14.45 4.21 22.27
CA THR A 30 -15.64 4.99 21.91
C THR A 30 -16.73 4.07 21.34
N PRO A 31 -17.48 3.37 22.21
CA PRO A 31 -18.57 2.49 21.77
C PRO A 31 -19.68 3.22 20.98
N ASP A 32 -19.78 4.53 21.12
CA ASP A 32 -20.69 5.45 20.43
C ASP A 32 -20.07 6.12 19.19
N LEU A 33 -18.79 5.85 18.91
CA LEU A 33 -18.00 6.41 17.80
C LEU A 33 -17.79 7.93 17.84
N GLU A 34 -18.03 8.61 18.96
CA GLU A 34 -17.84 10.06 19.11
C GLU A 34 -16.39 10.51 18.84
N LEU A 35 -15.41 9.67 19.16
CA LEU A 35 -13.98 9.97 18.95
C LEU A 35 -13.43 9.46 17.60
N GLU A 36 -14.26 8.85 16.75
CA GLU A 36 -13.81 8.23 15.51
C GLU A 36 -13.41 9.27 14.45
N GLY A 37 -12.19 9.14 13.92
CA GLY A 37 -11.63 10.02 12.90
C GLY A 37 -12.06 9.67 11.47
N ASN A 38 -12.78 8.57 11.25
CA ASN A 38 -13.28 8.18 9.94
C ASN A 38 -14.26 9.23 9.37
N PRO A 39 -13.98 9.83 8.20
CA PRO A 39 -14.87 10.80 7.57
C PRO A 39 -16.27 10.26 7.29
N LEU A 40 -16.43 8.94 7.10
CA LEU A 40 -17.73 8.31 6.89
C LEU A 40 -18.56 8.28 8.18
N VAL A 41 -17.92 8.13 9.33
CA VAL A 41 -18.58 8.18 10.63
C VAL A 41 -18.90 9.63 10.98
N ARG A 42 -17.88 10.48 11.03
CA ARG A 42 -18.03 11.88 11.48
C ARG A 42 -18.80 12.77 10.50
N GLY A 43 -18.64 12.53 9.20
CA GLY A 43 -19.25 13.35 8.14
C GLY A 43 -20.58 12.82 7.64
N PHE A 44 -20.77 11.50 7.62
CA PHE A 44 -21.98 10.86 7.06
C PHE A 44 -22.83 10.11 8.10
N GLY A 45 -22.46 10.14 9.40
CA GLY A 45 -23.25 9.53 10.48
C GLY A 45 -23.29 8.01 10.42
N MET A 46 -22.25 7.38 9.86
CA MET A 46 -22.15 5.93 9.75
C MET A 46 -22.01 5.28 11.13
N ASP A 47 -22.79 4.23 11.38
CA ASP A 47 -22.75 3.44 12.61
C ASP A 47 -21.72 2.31 12.55
N TRP A 48 -21.67 1.48 13.59
CA TRP A 48 -20.79 0.31 13.66
C TRP A 48 -20.96 -0.66 12.50
N PHE A 49 -22.20 -0.89 12.06
CA PHE A 49 -22.46 -1.81 10.96
C PHE A 49 -21.80 -1.29 9.67
N GLY A 50 -21.99 -0.01 9.36
CA GLY A 50 -21.32 0.61 8.22
C GLY A 50 -19.80 0.60 8.35
N LEU A 51 -19.25 0.90 9.53
CA LEU A 51 -17.81 0.88 9.77
C LEU A 51 -17.19 -0.50 9.54
N ILE A 52 -17.86 -1.56 10.01
CA ILE A 52 -17.43 -2.95 9.78
C ILE A 52 -17.54 -3.30 8.29
N ALA A 53 -18.63 -2.94 7.62
CA ALA A 53 -18.84 -3.21 6.20
C ALA A 53 -17.75 -2.56 5.32
N VAL A 54 -17.39 -1.30 5.60
CA VAL A 54 -16.32 -0.59 4.90
C VAL A 54 -14.97 -1.26 5.13
N ASN A 55 -14.68 -1.73 6.34
CA ASN A 55 -13.43 -2.45 6.62
C ASN A 55 -13.36 -3.81 5.90
N ILE A 56 -14.47 -4.55 5.81
CA ILE A 56 -14.55 -5.81 5.04
C ILE A 56 -14.31 -5.54 3.55
N LEU A 57 -14.95 -4.51 2.99
CA LEU A 57 -14.77 -4.12 1.59
C LEU A 57 -13.31 -3.71 1.32
N THR A 58 -12.76 -2.87 2.19
CA THR A 58 -11.37 -2.40 2.08
C THR A 58 -10.38 -3.55 2.19
N TYR A 59 -10.60 -4.49 3.12
CA TYR A 59 -9.79 -5.69 3.25
C TYR A 59 -9.84 -6.58 2.00
N THR A 60 -11.02 -6.72 1.40
CA THR A 60 -11.19 -7.50 0.17
C THR A 60 -10.44 -6.86 -1.00
N LEU A 61 -10.56 -5.54 -1.18
CA LEU A 61 -9.79 -4.80 -2.18
C LEU A 61 -8.28 -4.93 -1.95
N TYR A 62 -7.85 -4.76 -0.71
CA TYR A 62 -6.46 -4.95 -0.30
C TYR A 62 -5.95 -6.35 -0.65
N PHE A 63 -6.72 -7.40 -0.33
CA PHE A 63 -6.37 -8.79 -0.64
C PHE A 63 -6.20 -9.00 -2.15
N VAL A 64 -7.13 -8.49 -2.96
CA VAL A 64 -7.05 -8.58 -4.43
C VAL A 64 -5.80 -7.87 -4.96
N MET A 65 -5.49 -6.68 -4.44
CA MET A 65 -4.29 -5.93 -4.83
C MET A 65 -3.01 -6.69 -4.47
N ALA A 66 -2.90 -7.18 -3.24
CA ALA A 66 -1.75 -7.97 -2.78
C ALA A 66 -1.61 -9.26 -3.59
N TYR A 67 -2.72 -9.96 -3.86
CA TYR A 67 -2.70 -11.16 -4.69
C TYR A 67 -2.23 -10.85 -6.11
N TYR A 68 -2.72 -9.76 -6.69
CA TYR A 68 -2.33 -9.34 -8.03
C TYR A 68 -0.83 -9.06 -8.12
N SER A 69 -0.28 -8.23 -7.22
CA SER A 69 1.13 -7.80 -7.29
C SER A 69 2.13 -8.91 -6.95
N TYR A 70 1.85 -9.74 -5.94
CA TYR A 70 2.80 -10.73 -5.45
C TYR A 70 2.65 -12.12 -6.07
N ILE A 71 1.44 -12.50 -6.49
CA ILE A 71 1.15 -13.87 -6.95
C ILE A 71 0.87 -13.92 -8.44
N LYS A 72 -0.05 -13.08 -8.93
CA LYS A 72 -0.57 -13.18 -10.30
C LYS A 72 0.31 -12.47 -11.33
N TYR A 73 0.80 -11.27 -11.01
CA TYR A 73 1.57 -10.46 -11.95
C TYR A 73 2.93 -11.10 -12.24
N LYS A 74 3.27 -11.11 -13.53
CA LYS A 74 4.59 -11.48 -14.03
C LYS A 74 5.03 -10.38 -14.98
N SER A 75 6.20 -9.80 -14.74
CA SER A 75 6.74 -8.79 -15.65
C SER A 75 6.90 -9.37 -17.04
N PRO A 76 6.56 -8.61 -18.10
CA PRO A 76 7.07 -8.87 -19.43
C PRO A 76 8.60 -8.97 -19.39
N LYS A 77 9.17 -9.86 -20.20
CA LYS A 77 10.62 -9.88 -20.42
C LYS A 77 11.02 -8.70 -21.29
N SER A 78 12.06 -8.01 -20.89
CA SER A 78 12.68 -6.92 -21.65
C SER A 78 14.13 -7.29 -21.97
N ALA A 79 14.60 -6.94 -23.17
CA ALA A 79 16.00 -7.11 -23.54
C ALA A 79 16.93 -6.07 -22.87
N GLU A 80 16.36 -5.04 -22.24
CA GLU A 80 17.12 -3.98 -21.57
C GLU A 80 17.68 -4.47 -20.23
N THR A 81 18.96 -4.20 -20.01
CA THR A 81 19.76 -4.68 -18.87
C THR A 81 20.58 -3.60 -18.18
N GLN A 82 20.68 -2.41 -18.78
CA GLN A 82 21.56 -1.33 -18.33
C GLN A 82 20.79 -0.13 -17.76
N ASP A 83 19.64 0.23 -18.35
CA ASP A 83 18.90 1.45 -17.96
C ASP A 83 17.47 1.14 -17.48
N VAL A 84 17.18 1.49 -16.23
CA VAL A 84 15.86 1.36 -15.59
C VAL A 84 14.77 2.12 -16.35
N ARG A 85 15.07 3.31 -16.89
CA ARG A 85 14.11 4.15 -17.62
C ARG A 85 13.76 3.51 -18.96
N ARG A 86 14.75 2.97 -19.67
CA ARG A 86 14.52 2.25 -20.93
C ARG A 86 13.75 0.96 -20.69
N TYR A 87 14.08 0.23 -19.61
CA TYR A 87 13.33 -0.94 -19.17
C TYR A 87 11.86 -0.60 -18.88
N LEU A 88 11.61 0.47 -18.13
CA LEU A 88 10.24 0.93 -17.84
C LEU A 88 9.49 1.32 -19.12
N SER A 89 10.15 2.02 -20.03
CA SER A 89 9.57 2.39 -21.32
C SER A 89 9.21 1.16 -22.14
N ASP A 90 10.08 0.15 -22.14
CA ASP A 90 9.85 -1.11 -22.83
C ASP A 90 8.66 -1.88 -22.26
N ILE A 91 8.64 -2.15 -20.94
CA ILE A 91 7.53 -2.92 -20.36
C ILE A 91 6.18 -2.17 -20.40
N THR A 92 6.20 -0.83 -20.46
CA THR A 92 4.99 -0.01 -20.41
C THR A 92 4.46 0.36 -21.81
N TYR A 93 5.35 0.61 -22.77
CA TYR A 93 5.00 1.08 -24.11
C TYR A 93 5.42 0.12 -25.23
N GLY A 94 6.24 -0.88 -24.94
CA GLY A 94 6.83 -1.81 -25.91
C GLY A 94 7.92 -1.17 -26.78
N ASP A 95 8.51 -0.06 -26.30
CA ASP A 95 9.51 0.69 -27.05
C ASP A 95 10.50 1.36 -26.09
N PRO A 96 11.76 0.89 -26.01
CA PRO A 96 12.78 1.42 -25.12
C PRO A 96 13.31 2.79 -25.56
N GLU A 97 13.02 3.25 -26.78
CA GLU A 97 13.46 4.57 -27.27
C GLU A 97 12.46 5.68 -26.92
N LYS A 98 11.23 5.33 -26.56
CA LYS A 98 10.17 6.29 -26.17
C LYS A 98 10.25 6.73 -24.71
N VAL A 99 11.45 6.81 -24.14
CA VAL A 99 11.67 7.32 -22.78
C VAL A 99 11.23 8.79 -22.72
N ASN A 100 10.06 9.04 -22.15
CA ASN A 100 9.57 10.39 -21.91
C ASN A 100 9.68 10.72 -20.43
N ILE A 101 10.20 11.91 -20.12
CA ILE A 101 10.21 12.47 -18.77
C ILE A 101 8.77 12.55 -18.26
N GLY A 102 8.46 11.82 -17.19
CA GLY A 102 7.15 11.85 -16.53
C GLY A 102 6.07 10.92 -17.12
N MET A 103 6.37 10.10 -18.13
CA MET A 103 5.42 9.09 -18.67
C MET A 103 4.03 9.66 -19.02
N TRP A 104 3.96 10.91 -19.49
CA TRP A 104 2.71 11.64 -19.78
C TRP A 104 1.82 10.99 -20.86
N ARG A 105 2.34 10.00 -21.59
CA ARG A 105 1.58 9.24 -22.57
C ARG A 105 0.87 8.08 -21.87
N LEU A 106 -0.39 7.85 -22.23
CA LEU A 106 -1.13 6.69 -21.74
C LEU A 106 -0.35 5.40 -22.05
N PRO A 107 -0.14 4.53 -21.04
CA PRO A 107 0.61 3.30 -21.22
C PRO A 107 -0.10 2.38 -22.20
N LYS A 108 0.67 1.76 -23.11
CA LYS A 108 0.14 0.73 -24.01
C LYS A 108 -0.20 -0.53 -23.22
N TYR A 109 0.65 -0.86 -22.25
CA TYR A 109 0.48 -1.98 -21.32
C TYR A 109 0.28 -1.43 -19.92
N TRP A 110 -0.96 -1.52 -19.42
CA TRP A 110 -1.33 -1.05 -18.09
C TRP A 110 -0.90 -1.99 -16.96
N SER A 111 -0.62 -3.26 -17.27
CA SER A 111 -0.34 -4.27 -16.25
C SER A 111 0.84 -3.93 -15.34
N PRO A 112 1.98 -3.37 -15.80
CA PRO A 112 3.08 -2.99 -14.91
C PRO A 112 2.70 -1.83 -13.98
N GLN A 113 1.93 -0.87 -14.49
CA GLN A 113 1.47 0.29 -13.71
C GLN A 113 0.50 -0.14 -12.61
N VAL A 114 -0.46 -1.00 -12.95
CA VAL A 114 -1.40 -1.58 -11.98
C VAL A 114 -0.66 -2.44 -10.96
N ALA A 115 0.31 -3.26 -11.39
CA ALA A 115 1.09 -4.10 -10.48
C ALA A 115 1.94 -3.28 -9.51
N CYS A 116 2.57 -2.20 -10.00
CA CYS A 116 3.34 -1.28 -9.19
C CYS A 116 2.45 -0.58 -8.15
N LEU A 117 1.30 -0.05 -8.57
CA LEU A 117 0.33 0.56 -7.67
C LEU A 117 -0.16 -0.45 -6.62
N CYS A 118 -0.55 -1.65 -7.04
CA CYS A 118 -0.98 -2.72 -6.15
C CYS A 118 0.11 -3.08 -5.13
N PHE A 119 1.36 -3.23 -5.56
CA PHE A 119 2.50 -3.49 -4.68
C PHE A 119 2.68 -2.36 -3.66
N ALA A 120 2.76 -1.12 -4.14
CA ALA A 120 3.03 0.05 -3.30
C ALA A 120 1.95 0.22 -2.23
N VAL A 121 0.69 0.20 -2.62
CA VAL A 121 -0.44 0.35 -1.69
C VAL A 121 -0.53 -0.84 -0.73
N SER A 122 -0.46 -2.08 -1.23
CA SER A 122 -0.58 -3.26 -0.35
C SER A 122 0.58 -3.38 0.66
N THR A 123 1.75 -2.84 0.35
CA THR A 123 2.89 -2.80 1.29
C THR A 123 2.76 -1.66 2.29
N ALA A 124 2.26 -0.49 1.86
CA ALA A 124 2.16 0.70 2.72
C ALA A 124 1.02 0.62 3.75
N MET A 125 -0.13 0.06 3.35
CA MET A 125 -1.36 0.07 4.17
C MET A 125 -1.23 -0.58 5.56
N PRO A 126 -0.54 -1.72 5.76
CA PRO A 126 -0.32 -2.26 7.10
C PRO A 126 0.47 -1.31 8.00
N ILE A 127 1.48 -0.63 7.45
CA ILE A 127 2.31 0.31 8.22
C ILE A 127 1.49 1.53 8.62
N ALA A 128 0.69 2.07 7.70
CA ALA A 128 -0.20 3.19 7.98
C ALA A 128 -1.24 2.84 9.05
N ARG A 129 -1.87 1.65 8.95
CA ARG A 129 -2.88 1.22 9.94
C ARG A 129 -2.27 0.93 11.32
N LEU A 130 -1.02 0.49 11.38
CA LEU A 130 -0.31 0.32 12.65
C LEU A 130 -0.22 1.63 13.45
N VAL A 131 -0.11 2.77 12.78
CA VAL A 131 -0.09 4.10 13.44
C VAL A 131 -1.40 4.37 14.18
N ILE A 132 -2.54 4.04 13.56
CA ILE A 132 -3.87 4.19 14.19
C ILE A 132 -4.04 3.22 15.36
N VAL A 133 -3.57 1.98 15.24
CA VAL A 133 -3.57 1.03 16.36
C VAL A 133 -2.75 1.56 17.54
N PHE A 134 -1.61 2.20 17.29
CA PHE A 134 -0.82 2.84 18.35
C PHE A 134 -1.50 4.07 18.94
N GLU A 135 -2.15 4.88 18.11
CA GLU A 135 -2.94 6.02 18.57
C GLU A 135 -4.00 5.58 19.58
N TRP A 136 -4.83 4.60 19.21
CA TRP A 136 -5.83 4.05 20.12
C TRP A 136 -5.23 3.44 21.38
N TYR A 137 -4.12 2.72 21.24
CA TYR A 137 -3.42 2.15 22.38
C TYR A 137 -2.94 3.22 23.37
N PHE A 138 -2.36 4.31 22.89
CA PHE A 138 -1.92 5.42 23.74
C PHE A 138 -3.08 6.12 24.43
N ILE A 139 -4.18 6.36 23.71
CA ILE A 139 -5.42 6.93 24.27
C ILE A 139 -5.94 6.04 25.40
N LEU A 140 -6.11 4.74 25.14
CA LEU A 140 -6.66 3.78 26.11
C LEU A 140 -5.77 3.57 27.34
N LYS A 141 -4.46 3.73 27.20
CA LYS A 141 -3.51 3.61 28.31
C LYS A 141 -3.21 4.93 29.01
N GLY A 142 -3.76 6.04 28.54
CA GLY A 142 -3.44 7.37 29.07
C GLY A 142 -1.95 7.69 28.97
N ILE A 143 -1.26 7.19 27.94
CA ILE A 143 0.17 7.42 27.75
C ILE A 143 0.35 8.82 27.16
N GLU A 144 1.07 9.67 27.88
CA GLU A 144 1.40 11.02 27.44
C GLU A 144 2.46 10.99 26.32
N ALA A 145 2.00 10.91 25.08
CA ALA A 145 2.82 10.98 23.87
C ALA A 145 2.65 12.34 23.18
N SER A 146 3.00 13.43 23.87
CA SER A 146 2.72 14.81 23.44
C SER A 146 3.24 15.12 22.04
N LEU A 147 4.44 14.65 21.68
CA LEU A 147 5.00 14.80 20.34
C LEU A 147 4.15 14.07 19.28
N PHE A 148 3.74 12.83 19.56
CA PHE A 148 2.93 12.03 18.64
C PHE A 148 1.59 12.72 18.36
N PHE A 149 0.85 13.08 19.41
CA PHE A 149 -0.45 13.74 19.25
C PHE A 149 -0.33 15.14 18.64
N SER A 150 0.75 15.87 18.90
CA SER A 150 1.02 17.15 18.22
C SER A 150 1.19 16.99 16.72
N ILE A 151 1.89 15.93 16.29
CA ILE A 151 2.05 15.62 14.87
C ILE A 151 0.70 15.22 14.26
N VAL A 152 -0.05 14.31 14.91
CA VAL A 152 -1.37 13.86 14.46
C VAL A 152 -2.33 15.03 14.27
N ALA A 153 -2.35 15.99 15.21
CA ALA A 153 -3.26 17.13 15.20
C ALA A 153 -3.06 18.09 14.00
N VAL A 154 -1.89 18.07 13.34
CA VAL A 154 -1.65 18.88 12.13
C VAL A 154 -2.40 18.32 10.92
N PHE A 155 -2.74 17.02 10.93
CA PHE A 155 -3.40 16.37 9.80
C PHE A 155 -4.92 16.52 9.86
N PRO A 156 -5.60 16.72 8.72
CA PRO A 156 -7.05 16.82 8.65
C PRO A 156 -7.73 15.63 9.33
N MET A 157 -8.65 15.92 10.26
CA MET A 157 -9.41 14.91 11.03
C MET A 157 -8.52 13.95 11.85
N GLY A 158 -7.26 14.31 12.13
CA GLY A 158 -6.29 13.43 12.79
C GLY A 158 -5.78 12.28 11.92
N ARG A 159 -6.08 12.27 10.61
CA ARG A 159 -5.83 11.14 9.73
C ARG A 159 -4.43 11.15 9.12
N ILE A 160 -3.41 11.09 9.98
CA ILE A 160 -2.00 11.00 9.57
C ILE A 160 -1.71 9.73 8.76
N ASP A 161 -2.45 8.65 9.02
CA ASP A 161 -2.31 7.35 8.35
C ASP A 161 -2.47 7.43 6.84
N PHE A 162 -3.38 8.28 6.33
CA PHE A 162 -3.53 8.49 4.89
C PHE A 162 -2.28 9.08 4.24
N PHE A 163 -1.63 10.03 4.91
CA PHE A 163 -0.42 10.68 4.41
C PHE A 163 0.77 9.73 4.49
N ILE A 164 0.89 8.98 5.58
CA ILE A 164 1.91 7.93 5.73
C ILE A 164 1.74 6.89 4.62
N ALA A 165 0.52 6.40 4.37
CA ALA A 165 0.25 5.45 3.30
C ALA A 165 0.65 6.03 1.93
N LEU A 166 0.31 7.29 1.66
CA LEU A 166 0.63 7.96 0.41
C LEU A 166 2.14 8.11 0.18
N PHE A 167 2.88 8.64 1.17
CA PHE A 167 4.31 8.85 1.06
C PHE A 167 5.07 7.52 0.97
N LEU A 168 4.67 6.51 1.75
CA LEU A 168 5.24 5.18 1.67
C LEU A 168 4.97 4.55 0.30
N ALA A 169 3.73 4.60 -0.19
CA ALA A 169 3.39 4.07 -1.50
C ALA A 169 4.21 4.74 -2.61
N TRP A 170 4.40 6.06 -2.54
CA TRP A 170 5.23 6.76 -3.50
C TRP A 170 6.69 6.27 -3.48
N GLY A 171 7.30 6.15 -2.29
CA GLY A 171 8.65 5.58 -2.15
C GLY A 171 8.74 4.12 -2.63
N LEU A 172 7.76 3.30 -2.29
CA LEU A 172 7.68 1.89 -2.67
C LEU A 172 7.50 1.67 -4.17
N THR A 173 6.98 2.67 -4.88
CA THR A 173 6.92 2.67 -6.36
C THR A 173 8.33 2.55 -6.94
N PHE A 174 9.29 3.32 -6.44
CA PHE A 174 10.70 3.24 -6.86
C PHE A 174 11.34 1.91 -6.49
N VAL A 175 11.04 1.38 -5.29
CA VAL A 175 11.52 0.06 -4.84
C VAL A 175 11.04 -1.04 -5.78
N TRP A 176 9.77 -1.02 -6.16
CA TRP A 176 9.19 -2.00 -7.08
C TRP A 176 9.86 -1.95 -8.45
N ILE A 177 9.97 -0.74 -9.03
CA ILE A 177 10.61 -0.50 -10.33
C ILE A 177 12.03 -1.09 -10.34
N TYR A 178 12.81 -0.77 -9.31
CA TYR A 178 14.20 -1.21 -9.21
C TYR A 178 14.30 -2.73 -9.01
N SER A 179 13.43 -3.30 -8.16
CA SER A 179 13.37 -4.74 -7.94
C SER A 179 13.02 -5.52 -9.20
N GLU A 180 12.05 -5.06 -10.00
CA GLU A 180 11.65 -5.74 -11.23
C GLU A 180 12.70 -5.57 -12.35
N PHE A 181 13.36 -4.41 -12.45
CA PHE A 181 14.49 -4.21 -13.35
C PHE A 181 15.63 -5.19 -13.06
N HIS A 182 16.04 -5.32 -11.79
CA HIS A 182 17.08 -6.26 -11.41
C HIS A 182 16.68 -7.72 -11.67
N ALA A 183 15.44 -8.10 -11.35
CA ALA A 183 14.94 -9.43 -11.64
C ALA A 183 14.95 -9.74 -13.14
N ASN A 184 14.58 -8.77 -13.99
CA ASN A 184 14.65 -8.90 -15.45
C ASN A 184 16.09 -9.04 -15.93
N ARG A 185 16.98 -8.14 -15.49
CA ARG A 185 18.39 -8.14 -15.87
C ARG A 185 19.06 -9.47 -15.55
N ASP A 186 18.89 -9.95 -14.33
CA ASP A 186 19.52 -11.20 -13.87
C ASP A 186 18.95 -12.41 -14.61
N ALA A 187 17.68 -12.38 -15.02
CA ALA A 187 17.08 -13.43 -15.85
C ALA A 187 17.66 -13.44 -17.28
N VAL A 188 17.81 -12.26 -17.90
CA VAL A 188 18.37 -12.13 -19.26
C VAL A 188 19.84 -12.53 -19.31
N LEU A 189 20.63 -12.17 -18.29
CA LEU A 189 22.05 -12.54 -18.24
C LEU A 189 22.24 -14.06 -18.13
N LYS A 190 21.42 -14.73 -17.31
CA LYS A 190 21.44 -16.20 -17.16
C LYS A 190 21.05 -16.96 -18.43
N GLU A 191 20.25 -16.36 -19.31
CA GLU A 191 19.87 -16.98 -20.59
C GLU A 191 20.99 -16.86 -21.65
N LYS A 192 22.00 -16.02 -21.42
CA LYS A 192 23.15 -15.83 -22.32
C LYS A 192 24.39 -16.64 -21.92
N GLU A 193 24.40 -17.21 -20.73
CA GLU A 193 25.43 -18.14 -20.21
C GLU A 193 25.13 -19.57 -20.63
#